data_AF-A0A498IRD8-F1
#
_entry.id   AF-A0A498IRD8-F1
#
_cell.length_a   1.000
_cell.length_b   1.000
_cell.length_c   1.000
_cell.angle_alpha   90.00
_cell.angle_beta   90.00
_cell.angle_gamma   90.00
#
_symmetry.space_group_name_H-M   'P 1'
#
loop_
_entity.id
_entity.type
_entity.pdbx_description
1 polymer ?
#
loop_
_entity_poly.entity_id
_entity_poly.type
_entity_poly.pdbx_seq_one_letter_code
_entity_poly.pdbx_strand_id
1 'polypeptide(L)'
;MMLQISGSLSSIPGNSHNRYVGVWYNKIPVQTIVWTANRDNPIIPLDGAGLLAIHGDHGDLIIYGKDQNTSLWSANVRVSSPNNSVIAKLLDTGNLVLLENNGSSQTVLWQGFDYPSDTVLPLMKIGLNRRSGLNWILKSWKSHDDPRSGNFSYEIDPNGFPQLRLSGLPEITSNSHRSFVNNKDETYLVYTVPNGSVFTRGVVDESGTFQRFVWRDQENKRTEVSSNPSEWCDYYGQVFKCGPNSNCDPYSNYNFSCLCLPGFEPKFPRDWSLRVGGAGCLRKSGASTCQKGDGFVRVARVKVPDSS
;
A
#
# COMPACT_ATOMS: atom_id res chain seq x y z
N MET A 1 14.10 3.62 -16.15
CA MET A 1 13.97 2.21 -15.71
C MET A 1 13.29 1.50 -16.86
N MET A 2 13.95 0.56 -17.55
CA MET A 2 13.28 -0.13 -18.65
C MET A 2 12.31 -1.11 -18.03
N LEU A 3 11.02 -0.91 -18.27
CA LEU A 3 9.96 -1.84 -17.93
C LEU A 3 9.36 -2.37 -19.22
N GLN A 4 8.73 -3.53 -19.13
CA GLN A 4 8.06 -4.17 -20.25
C GLN A 4 6.60 -4.47 -19.89
N ILE A 5 5.76 -4.52 -20.91
CA ILE A 5 4.37 -4.99 -20.86
C ILE A 5 4.29 -6.27 -21.70
N SER A 6 3.67 -7.32 -21.17
CA SER A 6 3.45 -8.60 -21.84
C SER A 6 2.06 -9.11 -21.47
N GLY A 7 1.42 -9.77 -22.43
CA GLY A 7 0.16 -10.49 -22.25
C GLY A 7 0.32 -11.93 -21.73
N SER A 8 1.55 -12.36 -21.45
CA SER A 8 1.81 -13.61 -20.73
C SER A 8 2.81 -13.36 -19.61
N LEU A 9 2.33 -13.46 -18.37
CA LEU A 9 3.19 -13.62 -17.20
C LEU A 9 3.53 -15.11 -17.11
N SER A 10 4.53 -15.55 -17.89
CA SER A 10 4.92 -16.97 -17.97
C SER A 10 5.69 -17.48 -16.75
N SER A 11 5.81 -16.71 -15.67
CA SER A 11 6.45 -17.19 -14.44
C SER A 11 5.83 -16.64 -13.17
N ILE A 12 4.49 -16.58 -13.08
CA ILE A 12 3.86 -16.75 -11.77
C ILE A 12 3.96 -18.26 -11.48
N PRO A 13 4.79 -18.72 -10.52
CA PRO A 13 4.74 -20.11 -10.10
C PRO A 13 3.31 -20.36 -9.63
N GLY A 14 2.74 -21.54 -9.82
CA GLY A 14 1.36 -21.82 -9.40
C GLY A 14 0.53 -22.45 -10.51
N ASN A 15 -0.30 -23.41 -10.12
CA ASN A 15 -1.12 -24.24 -11.01
C ASN A 15 -2.16 -23.50 -11.87
N SER A 16 -2.19 -22.16 -11.85
CA SER A 16 -3.14 -21.38 -12.65
C SER A 16 -2.48 -20.94 -13.96
N HIS A 17 -3.00 -21.44 -15.07
CA HIS A 17 -2.59 -20.97 -16.40
C HIS A 17 -3.18 -19.59 -16.77
N ASN A 18 -3.84 -18.90 -15.82
CA ASN A 18 -4.42 -17.57 -16.05
C ASN A 18 -3.38 -16.57 -16.54
N ARG A 19 -3.77 -15.71 -17.48
CA ARG A 19 -2.90 -14.67 -18.02
C ARG A 19 -3.35 -13.28 -17.62
N TYR A 20 -2.36 -12.42 -17.38
CA TYR A 20 -2.56 -11.06 -16.95
C TYR A 20 -1.66 -10.12 -17.76
N VAL A 21 -2.11 -8.88 -17.89
CA VAL A 21 -1.31 -7.76 -18.37
C VAL A 21 -0.70 -7.08 -17.16
N GLY A 22 0.62 -6.98 -17.15
CA GLY A 22 1.35 -6.35 -16.05
C GLY A 22 2.61 -5.64 -16.51
N VAL A 23 3.21 -4.92 -15.57
CA VAL A 23 4.49 -4.22 -15.71
C VAL A 23 5.50 -4.89 -14.78
N TRP A 24 6.71 -5.16 -15.27
CA TRP A 24 7.81 -5.71 -14.47
C TRP A 24 9.16 -5.10 -14.89
N TYR A 25 10.18 -5.29 -14.03
CA TYR A 25 11.54 -4.83 -14.29
C TYR A 25 12.21 -5.58 -15.45
N ASN A 26 12.60 -4.88 -16.52
CA ASN A 26 13.28 -5.49 -17.67
C ASN A 26 14.72 -5.93 -17.34
N LYS A 27 15.40 -5.23 -16.43
CA LYS A 27 16.82 -5.48 -16.09
C LYS A 27 17.01 -6.49 -14.96
N ILE A 28 15.95 -6.92 -14.29
CA ILE A 28 16.02 -7.88 -13.18
C ILE A 28 15.77 -9.27 -13.74
N PRO A 29 16.70 -10.24 -13.59
CA PRO A 29 16.56 -11.56 -14.21
C PRO A 29 15.34 -12.35 -13.74
N VAL A 30 14.94 -12.14 -12.47
CA VAL A 30 13.73 -12.73 -11.90
C VAL A 30 12.55 -11.82 -12.21
N GLN A 31 11.54 -12.34 -12.93
CA GLN A 31 10.34 -11.57 -13.27
C GLN A 31 9.68 -11.03 -11.99
N THR A 32 9.79 -9.71 -11.78
CA THR A 32 9.29 -9.03 -10.59
C THR A 32 8.21 -8.06 -11.03
N ILE A 33 6.96 -8.50 -10.92
CA ILE A 33 5.77 -7.72 -11.28
C ILE A 33 5.59 -6.58 -10.28
N VAL A 34 5.28 -5.39 -10.79
CA VAL A 34 5.10 -4.17 -10.00
C VAL A 34 3.74 -3.51 -10.20
N TRP A 35 2.98 -3.97 -11.20
CA TRP A 35 1.63 -3.52 -11.48
C TRP A 35 0.91 -4.55 -12.36
N THR A 36 -0.39 -4.76 -12.12
CA THR A 36 -1.23 -5.72 -12.86
C THR A 36 -2.60 -5.11 -13.14
N ALA A 37 -2.99 -5.04 -14.42
CA ALA A 37 -4.24 -4.40 -14.86
C ALA A 37 -5.47 -5.25 -14.51
N ASN A 38 -5.58 -6.41 -15.14
CA ASN A 38 -6.74 -7.29 -15.07
C ASN A 38 -6.62 -8.31 -13.92
N ARG A 39 -6.10 -7.88 -12.76
CA ARG A 39 -5.75 -8.77 -11.65
C ARG A 39 -6.92 -9.62 -11.15
N ASP A 40 -8.13 -9.08 -11.16
CA ASP A 40 -9.36 -9.77 -10.70
C ASP A 40 -10.17 -10.41 -11.83
N ASN A 41 -9.85 -10.09 -13.09
CA ASN A 41 -10.50 -10.61 -14.30
C ASN A 41 -9.45 -11.19 -15.26
N PRO A 42 -8.83 -12.35 -14.93
CA PRO A 42 -7.79 -12.97 -15.74
C PRO A 42 -8.28 -13.38 -17.13
N ILE A 43 -7.35 -13.42 -18.09
CA ILE A 43 -7.57 -14.09 -19.37
C ILE A 43 -7.38 -15.59 -19.15
N ILE A 44 -8.45 -16.36 -19.34
CA ILE A 44 -8.40 -17.82 -19.24
C ILE A 44 -7.81 -18.38 -20.54
N PRO A 45 -6.80 -19.28 -20.51
CA PRO A 45 -6.15 -19.78 -21.74
C PRO A 45 -7.08 -20.46 -22.73
N LEU A 46 -8.10 -21.17 -22.23
CA LEU A 46 -9.09 -21.85 -23.04
C LEU A 46 -9.90 -20.87 -23.90
N ASP A 47 -9.95 -19.60 -23.51
CA ASP A 47 -10.70 -18.56 -24.20
C ASP A 47 -9.91 -17.89 -25.34
N GLY A 48 -8.68 -18.30 -25.64
CA GLY A 48 -7.88 -17.71 -26.72
C GLY A 48 -6.95 -16.59 -26.25
N ALA A 49 -6.26 -15.89 -27.16
CA ALA A 49 -5.01 -15.18 -26.83
C ALA A 49 -5.13 -13.93 -25.92
N GLY A 50 -6.31 -13.33 -25.75
CA GLY A 50 -6.48 -12.03 -25.09
C GLY A 50 -5.88 -10.89 -25.90
N LEU A 51 -6.48 -9.69 -25.85
CA LEU A 51 -6.02 -8.54 -26.63
C LEU A 51 -6.04 -7.26 -25.78
N LEU A 52 -4.89 -6.61 -25.65
CA LEU A 52 -4.79 -5.24 -25.14
C LEU A 52 -4.85 -4.27 -26.33
N ALA A 53 -5.84 -3.38 -26.37
CA ALA A 53 -6.01 -2.43 -27.46
C ALA A 53 -6.60 -1.10 -26.98
N ILE A 54 -6.42 -0.06 -27.79
CA ILE A 54 -7.15 1.20 -27.67
C ILE A 54 -8.39 1.07 -28.54
N HIS A 55 -9.59 1.27 -27.96
CA HIS A 55 -10.84 1.17 -28.70
C HIS A 55 -10.96 2.29 -29.74
N GLY A 56 -11.29 1.94 -30.99
CA GLY A 56 -11.32 2.89 -32.11
C GLY A 56 -12.27 4.08 -31.90
N ASP A 57 -13.50 3.82 -31.43
CA ASP A 57 -14.54 4.87 -31.39
C ASP A 57 -14.45 5.83 -30.20
N HIS A 58 -14.00 5.37 -29.02
CA HIS A 58 -14.00 6.16 -27.79
C HIS A 58 -12.63 6.24 -27.10
N GLY A 59 -11.59 5.64 -27.70
CA GLY A 59 -10.18 5.73 -27.32
C GLY A 59 -9.83 5.20 -25.93
N ASP A 60 -10.67 4.33 -25.38
CA ASP A 60 -10.42 3.70 -24.08
C ASP A 60 -9.37 2.59 -24.20
N LEU A 61 -8.62 2.35 -23.13
CA LEU A 61 -7.66 1.24 -23.07
C LEU A 61 -8.35 0.00 -22.50
N ILE A 62 -8.48 -1.05 -23.32
CA ILE A 62 -9.28 -2.24 -23.00
C ILE A 62 -8.44 -3.51 -23.11
N ILE A 63 -8.68 -4.44 -22.18
CA ILE A 63 -8.25 -5.84 -22.27
C ILE A 63 -9.46 -6.69 -22.63
N TYR A 64 -9.44 -7.24 -23.82
CA TYR A 64 -10.43 -8.19 -24.31
C TYR A 64 -10.02 -9.63 -23.97
N GLY A 65 -11.01 -10.46 -23.67
CA GLY A 65 -10.87 -11.89 -23.44
C GLY A 65 -10.86 -12.66 -24.74
N LYS A 66 -11.91 -13.47 -24.96
CA LYS A 66 -12.04 -14.32 -26.14
C LYS A 66 -12.20 -13.57 -27.44
N ASP A 67 -12.96 -12.49 -27.40
CA ASP A 67 -13.31 -11.66 -28.53
C ASP A 67 -13.41 -10.19 -28.10
N GLN A 68 -13.56 -9.29 -29.06
CA GLN A 68 -13.71 -7.85 -28.81
C GLN A 68 -15.08 -7.47 -28.20
N ASN A 69 -15.96 -8.45 -27.94
CA ASN A 69 -17.22 -8.22 -27.22
C ASN A 69 -17.07 -8.49 -25.72
N THR A 70 -16.04 -9.26 -25.33
CA THR A 70 -15.80 -9.66 -23.95
C THR A 70 -14.72 -8.77 -23.34
N SER A 71 -15.11 -7.62 -22.79
CA SER A 71 -14.22 -6.73 -22.03
C SER A 71 -13.95 -7.29 -20.64
N LEU A 72 -12.69 -7.65 -20.35
CA LEU A 72 -12.25 -8.13 -19.03
C LEU A 72 -11.79 -6.99 -18.12
N TRP A 73 -11.25 -5.93 -18.69
CA TRP A 73 -10.77 -4.75 -17.99
C TRP A 73 -10.77 -3.53 -18.92
N SER A 74 -11.04 -2.36 -18.36
CA SER A 74 -11.06 -1.08 -19.08
C SER A 74 -10.55 0.03 -18.16
N ALA A 75 -9.83 1.00 -18.72
CA ALA A 75 -9.44 2.22 -18.02
C ALA A 75 -10.65 3.13 -17.70
N ASN A 76 -11.81 2.84 -18.31
CA ASN A 76 -13.09 3.53 -18.15
C ASN A 76 -13.00 5.02 -18.45
N VAL A 77 -12.35 5.36 -19.57
CA VAL A 77 -12.25 6.74 -20.04
C VAL A 77 -12.94 6.92 -21.39
N ARG A 78 -13.22 8.18 -21.72
CA ARG A 78 -13.72 8.58 -23.03
C ARG A 78 -12.92 9.76 -23.52
N VAL A 79 -12.53 9.68 -24.79
CA VAL A 79 -11.87 10.78 -25.49
C VAL A 79 -12.85 11.96 -25.60
N SER A 80 -12.32 13.17 -25.49
CA SER A 80 -13.09 14.41 -25.53
C SER A 80 -13.67 14.69 -26.92
N SER A 81 -12.96 14.26 -27.97
CA SER A 81 -13.37 14.41 -29.38
C SER A 81 -12.86 13.24 -30.22
N PRO A 82 -13.67 12.68 -31.15
CA PRO A 82 -13.24 11.61 -32.05
C PRO A 82 -12.04 11.96 -32.94
N ASN A 83 -11.78 13.25 -33.15
CA ASN A 83 -10.64 13.73 -33.94
C ASN A 83 -9.32 13.73 -33.16
N ASN A 84 -9.37 13.54 -31.84
CA ASN A 84 -8.18 13.52 -31.01
C ASN A 84 -7.50 12.15 -31.12
N SER A 85 -6.17 12.18 -31.21
CA SER A 85 -5.38 10.94 -31.23
C SER A 85 -5.11 10.46 -29.81
N VAL A 86 -5.15 9.14 -29.59
CA VAL A 86 -4.87 8.53 -28.29
C VAL A 86 -3.64 7.65 -28.36
N ILE A 87 -2.77 7.78 -27.36
CA ILE A 87 -1.52 7.03 -27.29
C ILE A 87 -1.38 6.44 -25.88
N ALA A 88 -1.18 5.13 -25.80
CA ALA A 88 -0.73 4.47 -24.58
C ALA A 88 0.81 4.50 -24.53
N LYS A 89 1.38 4.95 -23.41
CA LYS A 89 2.83 5.07 -23.24
C LYS A 89 3.26 4.58 -21.87
N LEU A 90 4.26 3.69 -21.84
CA LEU A 90 4.94 3.31 -20.61
C LEU A 90 6.10 4.28 -20.36
N LEU A 91 6.03 5.03 -19.25
CA LEU A 91 7.07 5.99 -18.86
C LEU A 91 8.24 5.28 -18.18
N ASP A 92 9.41 5.93 -18.14
CA ASP A 92 10.61 5.42 -17.45
C ASP A 92 10.45 5.24 -15.93
N THR A 93 9.44 5.89 -15.37
CA THR A 93 9.01 5.74 -13.96
C THR A 93 8.24 4.44 -13.72
N GLY A 94 7.73 3.83 -14.80
CA GLY A 94 6.83 2.69 -14.79
C GLY A 94 5.35 3.02 -14.84
N ASN A 95 5.01 4.31 -14.92
CA ASN A 95 3.62 4.71 -15.09
C ASN A 95 3.18 4.43 -16.53
N LEU A 96 2.20 3.55 -16.70
CA LEU A 96 1.49 3.38 -17.97
C LEU A 96 0.45 4.49 -18.06
N VAL A 97 0.59 5.39 -19.04
CA VAL A 97 -0.31 6.53 -19.23
C VAL A 97 -1.05 6.40 -20.55
N LEU A 98 -2.32 6.81 -20.54
CA LEU A 98 -3.12 7.01 -21.73
C LEU A 98 -3.24 8.52 -21.98
N LEU A 99 -2.71 8.97 -23.10
CA LEU A 99 -2.62 10.39 -23.46
C LEU A 99 -3.58 10.68 -24.59
N GLU A 100 -4.38 11.73 -24.44
CA GLU A 100 -5.15 12.33 -25.52
C GLU A 100 -4.37 13.51 -26.10
N ASN A 101 -4.29 13.57 -27.43
CA ASN A 101 -3.63 14.65 -28.15
C ASN A 101 -4.61 15.28 -29.15
N ASN A 102 -4.90 16.55 -28.91
CA ASN A 102 -5.79 17.37 -29.74
C ASN A 102 -5.05 18.10 -30.89
N GLY A 103 -3.78 17.75 -31.15
CA GLY A 103 -2.93 18.35 -32.17
C GLY A 103 -2.04 19.49 -31.66
N SER A 104 -2.35 20.08 -30.49
CA SER A 104 -1.59 21.19 -29.89
C SER A 104 -1.07 20.88 -28.49
N SER A 105 -1.78 20.05 -27.73
CA SER A 105 -1.47 19.70 -26.34
C SER A 105 -1.79 18.25 -26.05
N GLN A 106 -1.02 17.65 -25.15
CA GLN A 106 -1.30 16.32 -24.60
C GLN A 106 -1.92 16.43 -23.21
N THR A 107 -3.01 15.72 -22.99
CA THR A 107 -3.67 15.58 -21.69
C THR A 107 -3.63 14.13 -21.24
N VAL A 108 -3.49 13.91 -19.93
CA VAL A 108 -3.55 12.55 -19.35
C VAL A 108 -5.01 12.19 -19.15
N LEU A 109 -5.50 11.19 -19.89
CA LEU A 109 -6.84 10.63 -19.68
C LEU A 109 -6.84 9.64 -18.53
N TRP A 110 -5.81 8.81 -18.44
CA TRP A 110 -5.67 7.75 -17.45
C TRP A 110 -4.21 7.48 -17.15
N GLN A 111 -3.91 7.04 -15.93
CA GLN A 111 -2.57 6.60 -15.54
C GLN A 111 -2.60 5.44 -14.56
N GLY A 112 -1.70 4.47 -14.73
CA GLY A 112 -1.63 3.28 -13.88
C GLY A 112 -1.24 3.58 -12.44
N PHE A 113 -0.49 4.67 -12.20
CA PHE A 113 -0.12 5.10 -10.85
C PHE A 113 -1.32 5.51 -9.98
N ASP A 114 -2.47 5.81 -10.60
CA ASP A 114 -3.72 6.07 -9.88
C ASP A 114 -4.42 4.79 -9.40
N TYR A 115 -4.00 3.63 -9.91
CA TYR A 115 -4.59 2.31 -9.63
C TYR A 115 -3.50 1.29 -9.28
N PRO A 116 -2.80 1.46 -8.15
CA PRO A 116 -1.78 0.52 -7.68
C PRO A 116 -2.31 -0.91 -7.47
N SER A 117 -1.43 -1.90 -7.58
CA SER A 117 -1.69 -3.29 -7.17
C SER A 117 -1.29 -3.49 -5.69
N ASP A 118 -0.38 -4.42 -5.43
CA ASP A 118 0.30 -4.70 -4.16
C ASP A 118 1.57 -3.86 -3.95
N THR A 119 2.07 -3.24 -5.02
CA THR A 119 3.39 -2.60 -5.05
C THR A 119 3.29 -1.08 -5.20
N VAL A 120 4.12 -0.35 -4.43
CA VAL A 120 4.39 1.09 -4.60
C VAL A 120 5.79 1.29 -5.17
N LEU A 121 5.89 2.03 -6.26
CA LEU A 121 7.14 2.47 -6.89
C LEU A 121 7.48 3.90 -6.45
N PRO A 122 8.72 4.36 -6.69
CA PRO A 122 9.06 5.77 -6.55
C PRO A 122 8.09 6.64 -7.35
N LEU A 123 7.73 7.81 -6.81
CA LEU A 123 6.78 8.77 -7.38
C LEU A 123 5.30 8.37 -7.33
N MET A 124 4.97 7.11 -7.00
CA MET A 124 3.59 6.73 -6.71
C MET A 124 3.12 7.34 -5.40
N LYS A 125 1.85 7.73 -5.37
CA LYS A 125 1.18 8.25 -4.18
C LYS A 125 0.47 7.10 -3.46
N ILE A 126 0.48 7.14 -2.13
CA ILE A 126 -0.44 6.37 -1.28
C ILE A 126 -1.23 7.39 -0.49
N GLY A 127 -2.55 7.36 -0.54
CA GLY A 127 -3.39 8.35 0.11
C GLY A 127 -4.70 8.64 -0.61
N LEU A 128 -5.17 9.89 -0.51
CA LEU A 128 -6.46 10.32 -1.01
C LEU A 128 -6.33 11.63 -1.79
N ASN A 129 -6.89 11.65 -2.99
CA ASN A 129 -7.22 12.87 -3.71
C ASN A 129 -8.60 13.37 -3.26
N ARG A 130 -8.64 14.46 -2.51
CA ARG A 130 -9.87 15.02 -1.94
C ARG A 130 -10.78 15.65 -2.99
N ARG A 131 -10.23 16.04 -4.15
CA ARG A 131 -11.01 16.62 -5.26
C ARG A 131 -11.77 15.57 -6.05
N SER A 132 -11.11 14.47 -6.42
CA SER A 132 -11.73 13.39 -7.20
C SER A 132 -12.35 12.29 -6.34
N GLY A 133 -12.02 12.22 -5.05
CA GLY A 133 -12.38 11.11 -4.17
C GLY A 133 -11.56 9.83 -4.40
N LEU A 134 -10.53 9.89 -5.24
CA LEU A 134 -9.69 8.73 -5.57
C LEU A 134 -8.77 8.37 -4.41
N ASN A 135 -8.83 7.12 -3.97
CA ASN A 135 -7.92 6.56 -2.99
C ASN A 135 -6.81 5.75 -3.67
N TRP A 136 -5.56 6.12 -3.41
CA TRP A 136 -4.38 5.35 -3.80
C TRP A 136 -4.01 4.36 -2.69
N ILE A 137 -4.51 3.13 -2.81
CA ILE A 137 -4.40 2.07 -1.80
C ILE A 137 -3.66 0.88 -2.39
N LEU A 138 -2.66 0.35 -1.68
CA LEU A 138 -2.09 -0.94 -2.07
C LEU A 138 -2.98 -2.06 -1.55
N LYS A 139 -3.15 -3.10 -2.36
CA LYS A 139 -3.90 -4.30 -1.97
C LYS A 139 -3.08 -5.54 -2.28
N SER A 140 -2.85 -6.36 -1.26
CA SER A 140 -2.03 -7.57 -1.34
C SER A 140 -2.49 -8.48 -2.46
N TRP A 141 -1.61 -9.34 -2.91
CA TRP A 141 -2.02 -10.52 -3.67
C TRP A 141 -2.78 -11.48 -2.76
N LYS A 142 -3.55 -12.37 -3.37
CA LYS A 142 -4.30 -13.40 -2.65
C LYS A 142 -3.36 -14.47 -2.10
N SER A 143 -2.29 -14.76 -2.83
CA SER A 143 -1.13 -15.55 -2.41
C SER A 143 0.07 -15.19 -3.28
N HIS A 144 1.25 -15.69 -2.93
CA HIS A 144 2.47 -15.58 -3.74
C HIS A 144 2.27 -15.87 -5.25
N ASP A 145 1.33 -16.74 -5.58
CA ASP A 145 1.10 -17.29 -6.92
C ASP A 145 -0.23 -16.80 -7.56
N ASP A 146 -0.98 -15.93 -6.88
CA ASP A 146 -2.29 -15.46 -7.33
C ASP A 146 -2.41 -13.94 -7.16
N PRO A 147 -2.25 -13.16 -8.25
CA PRO A 147 -2.23 -11.69 -8.20
C PRO A 147 -3.60 -11.08 -7.96
N ARG A 148 -4.68 -11.87 -7.88
CA ARG A 148 -6.00 -11.39 -7.46
C ARG A 148 -5.94 -10.62 -6.16
N SER A 149 -6.92 -9.76 -5.97
CA SER A 149 -7.10 -8.97 -4.75
C SER A 149 -7.12 -9.87 -3.51
N GLY A 150 -6.14 -9.68 -2.63
CA GLY A 150 -6.06 -10.34 -1.33
C GLY A 150 -6.82 -9.60 -0.24
N ASN A 151 -6.60 -10.02 1.00
CA ASN A 151 -7.33 -9.53 2.17
C ASN A 151 -6.70 -8.32 2.85
N PHE A 152 -5.45 -7.98 2.52
CA PHE A 152 -4.71 -6.91 3.18
C PHE A 152 -4.58 -5.70 2.27
N SER A 153 -4.76 -4.52 2.85
CA SER A 153 -4.63 -3.22 2.21
C SER A 153 -3.71 -2.31 3.01
N TYR A 154 -2.93 -1.50 2.30
CA TYR A 154 -2.07 -0.47 2.88
C TYR A 154 -2.51 0.90 2.37
N GLU A 155 -3.03 1.72 3.27
CA GLU A 155 -3.74 2.96 2.95
C GLU A 155 -3.46 4.07 3.98
N ILE A 156 -3.87 5.30 3.66
CA ILE A 156 -3.92 6.39 4.63
C ILE A 156 -5.37 6.51 5.10
N ASP A 157 -5.56 6.45 6.42
CA ASP A 157 -6.79 6.88 7.06
C ASP A 157 -6.74 8.39 7.27
N PRO A 158 -7.65 9.17 6.66
CA PRO A 158 -7.67 10.61 6.79
C PRO A 158 -8.39 11.10 8.07
N ASN A 159 -8.98 10.22 8.89
CA ASN A 159 -9.70 10.61 10.10
C ASN A 159 -8.74 11.12 11.18
N GLY A 160 -9.08 12.25 11.80
CA GLY A 160 -8.21 12.91 12.76
C GLY A 160 -6.92 13.43 12.12
N PHE A 161 -5.77 13.00 12.65
CA PHE A 161 -4.50 13.22 11.98
C PHE A 161 -4.25 12.08 10.99
N PRO A 162 -3.89 12.33 9.72
CA PRO A 162 -3.75 11.25 8.75
C PRO A 162 -2.72 10.20 9.16
N GLN A 163 -3.13 8.94 9.20
CA GLN A 163 -2.31 7.81 9.64
C GLN A 163 -2.23 6.74 8.57
N LEU A 164 -1.05 6.16 8.36
CA LEU A 164 -0.92 4.95 7.54
C LEU A 164 -1.52 3.76 8.30
N ARG A 165 -2.41 3.03 7.64
CA ARG A 165 -3.02 1.80 8.13
C ARG A 165 -2.68 0.66 7.18
N LEU A 166 -2.22 -0.44 7.77
CA LEU A 166 -2.27 -1.76 7.14
C LEU A 166 -3.49 -2.45 7.74
N SER A 167 -4.37 -3.12 6.97
CA SER A 167 -5.66 -3.62 7.48
C SER A 167 -5.55 -4.19 8.91
N GLY A 168 -6.11 -3.48 9.89
CA GLY A 168 -6.08 -3.85 11.30
C GLY A 168 -4.88 -3.40 12.13
N LEU A 169 -3.99 -2.53 11.63
CA LEU A 169 -2.75 -2.04 12.26
C LEU A 169 -2.57 -0.53 12.07
N PRO A 170 -2.51 0.29 13.13
CA PRO A 170 -2.19 1.71 13.02
C PRO A 170 -0.68 1.96 12.90
N GLU A 171 -0.38 3.04 12.19
CA GLU A 171 0.86 3.80 12.05
C GLU A 171 2.15 2.99 11.85
N ILE A 172 2.75 3.17 10.67
CA ILE A 172 4.04 2.59 10.31
C ILE A 172 5.09 3.71 10.19
N THR A 173 6.00 3.75 11.17
CA THR A 173 7.17 4.64 11.11
C THR A 173 8.28 3.94 10.33
N SER A 174 8.82 4.62 9.32
CA SER A 174 9.93 4.17 8.49
C SER A 174 10.81 5.38 8.18
N ASN A 175 12.11 5.22 8.39
CA ASN A 175 13.15 6.24 8.21
C ASN A 175 13.55 6.46 6.74
N SER A 176 12.68 6.14 5.78
CA SER A 176 12.95 6.41 4.37
C SER A 176 12.61 7.87 4.00
N HIS A 177 13.28 8.41 2.97
CA HIS A 177 12.99 9.74 2.38
C HIS A 177 11.56 9.76 1.82
N ARG A 178 10.60 9.97 2.71
CA ARG A 178 9.17 10.03 2.42
C ARG A 178 8.74 11.49 2.51
N SER A 179 8.10 11.98 1.46
CA SER A 179 7.42 13.27 1.52
C SER A 179 5.96 13.01 1.84
N PHE A 180 5.48 13.67 2.88
CA PHE A 180 4.07 13.67 3.24
C PHE A 180 3.47 15.03 2.88
N VAL A 181 2.34 15.00 2.17
CA VAL A 181 1.59 16.19 1.80
C VAL A 181 0.19 16.04 2.38
N ASN A 182 -0.28 17.07 3.07
CA ASN A 182 -1.64 17.15 3.57
C ASN A 182 -2.15 18.57 3.37
N ASN A 183 -3.00 18.76 2.37
CA ASN A 183 -3.59 20.05 2.05
C ASN A 183 -5.08 19.87 1.69
N LYS A 184 -5.73 20.95 1.24
CA LYS A 184 -7.16 20.95 0.89
C LYS A 184 -7.51 20.06 -0.30
N ASP A 185 -6.54 19.76 -1.16
CA ASP A 185 -6.73 19.04 -2.42
C ASP A 185 -6.35 17.56 -2.30
N GLU A 186 -5.32 17.25 -1.53
CA GLU A 186 -4.80 15.88 -1.42
C GLU A 186 -4.08 15.63 -0.08
N THR A 187 -4.14 14.37 0.36
CA THR A 187 -3.38 13.84 1.48
C THR A 187 -2.67 12.58 1.02
N TYR A 188 -1.35 12.61 0.92
CA TYR A 188 -0.60 11.45 0.42
C TYR A 188 0.82 11.36 0.95
N LEU A 189 1.34 10.14 0.87
CA LEU A 189 2.73 9.77 1.04
C LEU A 189 3.34 9.46 -0.32
N VAL A 190 4.55 9.96 -0.59
CA VAL A 190 5.32 9.59 -1.77
C VAL A 190 6.73 9.15 -1.39
N TYR A 191 7.20 8.11 -2.06
CA TYR A 191 8.58 7.63 -1.96
C TYR A 191 9.42 8.23 -3.08
N THR A 192 10.55 8.83 -2.71
CA THR A 192 11.52 9.34 -3.68
C THR A 192 12.87 8.66 -3.48
N VAL A 193 13.63 8.55 -4.56
CA VAL A 193 14.97 7.96 -4.54
C VAL A 193 15.96 9.06 -4.98
N PRO A 194 16.98 9.39 -4.16
CA PRO A 194 17.94 10.42 -4.51
C PRO A 194 18.70 10.12 -5.81
N ASN A 195 19.00 8.84 -6.04
CA ASN A 195 19.71 8.35 -7.22
C ASN A 195 18.78 7.46 -8.07
N GLY A 196 18.49 7.87 -9.30
CA GLY A 196 17.66 7.11 -10.25
C GLY A 196 18.22 5.76 -10.70
N SER A 197 19.42 5.38 -10.22
CA SER A 197 20.04 4.08 -10.46
C SER A 197 19.59 2.99 -9.49
N VAL A 198 19.02 3.33 -8.33
CA VAL A 198 18.63 2.34 -7.32
C VAL A 198 17.17 1.95 -7.50
N PHE A 199 16.90 0.71 -7.92
CA PHE A 199 15.54 0.19 -7.96
C PHE A 199 15.07 -0.12 -6.53
N THR A 200 13.98 0.50 -6.11
CA THR A 200 13.33 0.24 -4.83
C THR A 200 11.83 0.15 -5.02
N ARG A 201 11.19 -0.69 -4.21
CA ARG A 201 9.73 -0.82 -4.18
C ARG A 201 9.26 -1.13 -2.77
N GLY A 202 8.07 -0.67 -2.42
CA GLY A 202 7.32 -1.18 -1.28
C GLY A 202 6.26 -2.17 -1.75
N VAL A 203 5.97 -3.19 -0.97
CA VAL A 203 5.03 -4.27 -1.32
C VAL A 203 4.22 -4.62 -0.09
N VAL A 204 2.90 -4.79 -0.22
CA VAL A 204 2.08 -5.46 0.80
C VAL A 204 1.84 -6.91 0.38
N ASP A 205 2.26 -7.84 1.23
CA ASP A 205 2.14 -9.28 0.96
C ASP A 205 0.83 -9.89 1.50
N GLU A 206 0.59 -11.15 1.17
CA GLU A 206 -0.57 -11.92 1.60
C GLU A 206 -0.60 -12.23 3.11
N SER A 207 0.47 -11.94 3.85
CA SER A 207 0.53 -12.10 5.30
C SER A 207 0.08 -10.84 6.05
N GLY A 208 -0.13 -9.73 5.32
CA GLY A 208 -0.42 -8.44 5.92
C GLY A 208 0.84 -7.77 6.44
N THR A 209 1.95 -7.90 5.70
CA THR A 209 3.21 -7.21 5.97
C THR A 209 3.55 -6.28 4.82
N PHE A 210 3.90 -5.02 5.12
CA PHE A 210 4.49 -4.09 4.17
C PHE A 210 6.01 -4.18 4.20
N GLN A 211 6.61 -4.65 3.11
CA GLN A 211 8.06 -4.79 2.95
C GLN A 211 8.59 -3.82 1.92
N ARG A 212 9.73 -3.20 2.23
CA ARG A 212 10.50 -2.40 1.28
C ARG A 212 11.71 -3.19 0.82
N PHE A 213 11.85 -3.27 -0.50
CA PHE A 213 12.97 -3.92 -1.16
C PHE A 213 13.83 -2.88 -1.90
N VAL A 214 15.13 -3.17 -1.96
CA VAL A 214 16.10 -2.48 -2.80
C VAL A 214 16.82 -3.54 -3.64
N TRP A 215 17.01 -3.24 -4.92
CA TRP A 215 17.83 -4.05 -5.80
C TRP A 215 19.29 -3.58 -5.75
N ARG A 216 20.23 -4.50 -5.52
CA ARG A 216 21.67 -4.24 -5.54
C ARG A 216 22.26 -4.79 -6.83
N ASP A 217 22.57 -3.90 -7.77
CA ASP A 217 23.10 -4.26 -9.09
C ASP A 217 24.38 -5.10 -9.01
N GLN A 218 25.30 -4.76 -8.11
CA GLN A 218 26.59 -5.46 -7.94
C GLN A 218 26.42 -6.93 -7.53
N GLU A 219 25.39 -7.25 -6.76
CA GLU A 219 25.13 -8.59 -6.24
C GLU A 219 24.06 -9.32 -7.04
N ASN A 220 23.42 -8.65 -8.01
CA ASN A 220 22.25 -9.14 -8.72
C ASN A 220 21.18 -9.68 -7.75
N LYS A 221 21.01 -8.98 -6.61
CA LYS A 221 20.27 -9.47 -5.44
C LYS A 221 19.27 -8.44 -4.95
N ARG A 222 18.08 -8.92 -4.62
CA ARG A 222 17.05 -8.18 -3.88
C ARG A 222 17.35 -8.24 -2.39
N THR A 223 17.37 -7.11 -1.72
CA THR A 223 17.52 -7.00 -0.27
C THR A 223 16.27 -6.36 0.33
N GLU A 224 15.70 -6.98 1.36
CA GLU A 224 14.72 -6.31 2.22
C GLU A 224 15.45 -5.27 3.09
N VAL A 225 14.99 -4.03 3.05
CA VAL A 225 15.57 -2.94 3.85
C VAL A 225 14.72 -2.56 5.05
N SER A 226 13.43 -2.88 5.03
CA SER A 226 12.50 -2.70 6.15
C SER A 226 11.24 -3.52 5.93
N SER A 227 10.64 -4.01 7.00
CA SER A 227 9.32 -4.66 7.04
C SER A 227 8.47 -3.99 8.11
N ASN A 228 7.15 -4.02 7.92
CA ASN A 228 6.19 -3.49 8.88
C ASN A 228 4.92 -4.36 8.89
N PRO A 229 4.44 -4.82 10.05
CA PRO A 229 5.07 -4.76 11.38
C PRO A 229 6.49 -5.32 11.42
N SER A 230 7.35 -4.70 12.22
CA SER A 230 8.73 -5.18 12.43
C SER A 230 8.90 -5.85 13.79
N GLU A 231 8.12 -5.40 14.77
CA GLU A 231 8.18 -5.88 16.15
C GLU A 231 6.79 -6.32 16.62
N TRP A 232 6.77 -7.15 17.67
CA TRP A 232 5.51 -7.72 18.17
C TRP A 232 4.54 -6.63 18.72
N CYS A 233 5.05 -5.47 19.12
CA CYS A 233 4.25 -4.30 19.54
C CYS A 233 3.57 -3.55 18.38
N ASP A 234 4.07 -3.70 17.16
CA ASP A 234 3.53 -2.99 15.99
C ASP A 234 2.22 -3.61 15.52
N TYR A 235 1.99 -4.90 15.83
CA TYR A 235 0.72 -5.53 15.55
C TYR A 235 -0.39 -4.88 16.41
N TYR A 236 -1.66 -4.92 16.00
CA TYR A 236 -2.80 -4.30 16.68
C TYR A 236 -3.98 -5.28 16.75
N GLY A 237 -4.95 -5.02 17.62
CA GLY A 237 -6.22 -5.77 17.66
C GLY A 237 -6.18 -7.24 18.13
N GLN A 238 -5.07 -7.74 18.67
CA GLN A 238 -5.02 -9.12 19.21
C GLN A 238 -5.35 -9.15 20.70
N VAL A 239 -6.06 -10.18 21.14
CA VAL A 239 -6.60 -10.42 22.51
C VAL A 239 -5.53 -10.32 23.63
N PHE A 240 -4.25 -10.41 23.29
CA PHE A 240 -3.11 -10.36 24.21
C PHE A 240 -2.38 -9.01 24.27
N LYS A 241 -2.92 -7.94 23.66
CA LYS A 241 -2.26 -6.62 23.60
C LYS A 241 -2.59 -5.69 24.75
N CYS A 242 -1.77 -4.67 24.89
CA CYS A 242 -1.88 -3.63 25.91
C CYS A 242 -3.12 -2.78 25.66
N GLY A 243 -4.06 -2.78 26.61
CA GLY A 243 -5.30 -2.04 26.50
C GLY A 243 -5.14 -0.52 26.71
N PRO A 244 -6.26 0.21 26.84
CA PRO A 244 -6.23 1.67 27.01
C PRO A 244 -5.34 2.12 28.17
N ASN A 245 -4.71 3.30 28.02
CA ASN A 245 -3.81 3.90 29.01
C ASN A 245 -2.60 3.03 29.43
N SER A 246 -2.18 2.13 28.53
CA SER A 246 -0.95 1.35 28.69
C SER A 246 -0.07 1.46 27.46
N ASN A 247 1.23 1.30 27.66
CA ASN A 247 2.26 1.25 26.63
C ASN A 247 2.66 -0.21 26.36
N CYS A 248 3.09 -0.47 25.14
CA CYS A 248 3.71 -1.70 24.70
C CYS A 248 5.23 -1.49 24.59
N ASP A 249 6.02 -2.16 25.44
CA ASP A 249 7.48 -2.11 25.40
C ASP A 249 8.06 -3.45 24.96
N PRO A 250 8.61 -3.54 23.74
CA PRO A 250 9.16 -4.78 23.22
C PRO A 250 10.44 -5.25 23.90
N TYR A 251 11.11 -4.37 24.64
CA TYR A 251 12.35 -4.63 25.35
C TYR A 251 12.14 -4.78 26.86
N SER A 252 10.89 -4.93 27.30
CA SER A 252 10.56 -5.13 28.71
C SER A 252 11.26 -6.37 29.29
N ASN A 253 12.06 -6.16 30.34
CA ASN A 253 12.75 -7.23 31.06
C ASN A 253 11.81 -8.16 31.84
N TYR A 254 10.52 -7.83 31.94
CA TYR A 254 9.56 -8.52 32.80
C TYR A 254 8.82 -9.67 32.13
N ASN A 255 9.19 -10.03 30.89
CA ASN A 255 8.59 -11.18 30.18
C ASN A 255 7.07 -10.97 29.90
N PHE A 256 6.59 -9.76 30.20
CA PHE A 256 5.30 -9.17 29.90
C PHE A 256 5.56 -7.72 29.55
N SER A 257 4.90 -7.29 28.49
CA SER A 257 5.37 -6.11 27.77
C SER A 257 4.43 -4.91 27.88
N CYS A 258 3.28 -5.10 28.52
CA CYS A 258 2.37 -4.00 28.79
C CYS A 258 2.74 -3.32 30.09
N LEU A 259 2.83 -2.00 30.03
CA LEU A 259 3.13 -1.14 31.17
C LEU A 259 2.07 -0.06 31.26
N CYS A 260 1.45 0.12 32.44
CA CYS A 260 0.55 1.25 32.64
C CYS A 260 1.31 2.57 32.51
N LEU A 261 0.66 3.57 31.91
CA LEU A 261 1.22 4.92 31.87
C LEU A 261 1.40 5.48 33.31
N PRO A 262 2.33 6.43 33.52
CA PRO A 262 2.51 7.06 34.83
C PRO A 262 1.19 7.64 35.38
N GLY A 263 0.87 7.29 36.63
CA GLY A 263 -0.40 7.68 37.26
C GLY A 263 -1.57 6.73 37.01
N PHE A 264 -1.36 5.62 36.29
CA PHE A 264 -2.34 4.56 36.05
C PHE A 264 -1.95 3.25 36.75
N GLU A 265 -2.93 2.39 36.98
CA GLU A 265 -2.80 1.05 37.55
C GLU A 265 -3.69 0.04 36.79
N PRO A 266 -3.35 -1.27 36.80
CA PRO A 266 -4.09 -2.26 36.03
C PRO A 266 -5.57 -2.31 36.41
N LYS A 267 -6.46 -2.32 35.41
CA LYS A 267 -7.90 -2.42 35.65
C LYS A 267 -8.28 -3.72 36.38
N PHE A 268 -7.62 -4.82 36.00
CA PHE A 268 -7.77 -6.14 36.62
C PHE A 268 -6.38 -6.66 37.03
N PRO A 269 -5.96 -6.49 38.30
CA PRO A 269 -4.63 -6.90 38.76
C PRO A 269 -4.35 -8.40 38.58
N ARG A 270 -5.39 -9.25 38.67
CA ARG A 270 -5.27 -10.70 38.46
C ARG A 270 -4.90 -11.01 37.00
N ASP A 271 -5.62 -10.43 36.05
CA ASP A 271 -5.37 -10.61 34.61
C ASP A 271 -3.99 -10.09 34.23
N TRP A 272 -3.60 -8.93 34.78
CA TRP A 272 -2.27 -8.36 34.58
C TRP A 272 -1.15 -9.28 35.09
N SER A 273 -1.36 -9.93 36.25
CA SER A 273 -0.42 -10.92 36.81
C SER A 273 -0.33 -12.18 35.96
N LEU A 274 -1.42 -12.53 35.27
CA LEU A 274 -1.49 -13.61 34.28
C LEU A 274 -1.04 -13.16 32.88
N ARG A 275 -0.49 -11.94 32.75
CA ARG A 275 0.03 -11.37 31.49
C ARG A 275 -1.04 -11.12 30.44
N VAL A 276 -2.25 -10.80 30.90
CA VAL A 276 -3.39 -10.39 30.07
C VAL A 276 -3.59 -8.89 30.25
N GLY A 277 -3.07 -8.11 29.30
CA GLY A 277 -3.08 -6.64 29.32
C GLY A 277 -4.27 -5.97 28.62
N GLY A 278 -5.15 -6.74 27.98
CA GLY A 278 -6.19 -6.22 27.08
C GLY A 278 -7.18 -5.25 27.71
N ALA A 279 -7.43 -5.38 29.01
CA ALA A 279 -8.32 -4.49 29.75
C ALA A 279 -7.70 -3.09 30.02
N GLY A 280 -6.38 -2.95 29.85
CA GLY A 280 -5.66 -1.70 30.05
C GLY A 280 -5.58 -1.28 31.52
N CYS A 281 -5.43 0.03 31.71
CA CYS A 281 -5.19 0.64 33.01
C CYS A 281 -6.19 1.76 33.32
N LEU A 282 -6.49 1.91 34.61
CA LEU A 282 -7.31 2.98 35.17
C LEU A 282 -6.43 3.99 35.90
N ARG A 283 -6.88 5.24 35.98
CA ARG A 283 -6.16 6.28 36.71
C ARG A 283 -6.18 5.93 38.21
N LYS A 284 -5.05 6.08 38.90
CA LYS A 284 -4.94 5.77 40.34
C LYS A 284 -5.93 6.60 41.16
N SER A 285 -6.52 5.96 42.16
CA SER A 285 -7.46 6.61 43.10
C SER A 285 -6.76 7.77 43.84
N GLY A 286 -7.36 8.96 43.83
CA GLY A 286 -6.79 10.18 44.44
C GLY A 286 -6.09 11.15 43.46
N ALA A 287 -5.94 10.79 42.19
CA ALA A 287 -5.52 11.72 41.16
C ALA A 287 -6.70 12.66 40.82
N SER A 288 -6.72 13.87 41.38
CA SER A 288 -7.72 14.90 41.03
C SER A 288 -7.62 15.25 39.55
N THR A 289 -8.75 15.54 38.90
CA THR A 289 -8.82 15.89 37.47
C THR A 289 -9.12 17.37 37.22
N CYS A 290 -9.56 18.12 38.25
CA CYS A 290 -10.05 19.49 38.05
C CYS A 290 -9.93 20.42 39.27
N GLN A 291 -9.29 20.03 40.39
CA GLN A 291 -9.44 20.81 41.64
C GLN A 291 -8.13 21.30 42.27
N LYS A 292 -6.96 20.80 41.85
CA LYS A 292 -5.64 21.27 42.35
C LYS A 292 -4.55 21.11 41.28
N GLY A 293 -4.59 21.94 40.24
CA GLY A 293 -3.49 22.09 39.28
C GLY A 293 -3.14 20.79 38.56
N ASP A 294 -3.99 20.38 37.62
CA ASP A 294 -3.65 19.27 36.74
C ASP A 294 -2.36 19.56 35.97
N GLY A 295 -1.51 18.54 35.89
CA GLY A 295 -0.22 18.61 35.21
C GLY A 295 -0.07 17.47 34.22
N PHE A 296 0.80 17.65 33.24
CA PHE A 296 1.12 16.62 32.26
C PHE A 296 2.41 15.90 32.66
N VAL A 297 2.38 14.57 32.60
CA VAL A 297 3.59 13.76 32.67
C VAL A 297 4.08 13.53 31.26
N ARG A 298 5.32 13.93 30.97
CA ARG A 298 5.96 13.65 29.70
C ARG A 298 6.29 12.16 29.61
N VAL A 299 5.71 11.49 28.62
CA VAL A 299 6.12 10.14 28.21
C VAL A 299 6.96 10.28 26.95
N ALA A 300 8.22 9.86 27.02
CA ALA A 300 9.17 10.02 25.93
C ALA A 300 9.33 8.71 25.13
N ARG A 301 9.75 8.83 23.86
CA ARG A 301 10.04 7.69 22.97
C ARG A 301 8.85 6.74 22.76
N VAL A 302 7.66 7.31 22.64
CA VAL A 302 6.43 6.57 22.36
C VAL A 302 5.94 6.87 20.95
N LYS A 303 5.30 5.87 20.35
CA LYS A 303 4.41 6.05 19.21
C LYS A 303 3.16 6.80 19.68
N VAL A 304 2.67 7.74 18.89
CA VAL A 304 1.45 8.48 19.25
C VAL A 304 0.24 7.55 19.23
N PRO A 305 -0.74 7.74 20.13
CA PRO A 305 -1.94 6.91 20.12
C PRO A 305 -2.75 7.12 18.82
N ASP A 306 -3.62 6.17 18.52
CA ASP A 306 -4.59 6.28 17.42
C ASP A 306 -5.38 7.60 17.55
N SER A 307 -5.55 8.31 16.43
CA SER A 307 -6.23 9.61 16.37
C SER A 307 -7.60 9.55 15.70
N SER A 308 -8.05 8.34 15.31
CA SER A 308 -9.36 8.10 14.69
C SER A 308 -10.51 8.02 15.69
#